data_AF-A0A9E3E0E4-F1
#
_entry.id   AF-A0A9E3E0E4-F1
#
_cell.length_a   1.000
_cell.length_b   1.000
_cell.length_c   1.000
_cell.angle_alpha   90.00
_cell.angle_beta   90.00
_cell.angle_gamma   90.00
#
_symmetry.space_group_name_H-M   'P 1'
#
loop_
_entity.id
_entity.type
_entity.pdbx_description
1 polymer ?
#
loop_
_entity_poly.entity_id
_entity_poly.type
_entity_poly.pdbx_seq_one_letter_code
_entity_poly.pdbx_strand_id
1 'polypeptide(L)'
;LQDLVSYNVKHNEANGEDNRDGTDDNRSWNCGAEGPTDDPAVLALRARQKRNFLVTVFLSQGVPMLLAGDEMGRTQRGNNNAYCQDNEISWLDWDADDAGRDLLRFTETVAALRRDHPVFRRRRFFRGLAADGETGDIMWLTAGGAEMTGADWAAGDVKSLAVFLNGEAISEPDPRGGRITDAKFLLLFNAHGDPVTFTLPEAALAASWQVVVDTAMRLPDGTALLPKSEIEVFGRAVVVLRSTD
;
A
#
# COMPACT_ATOMS: atom_id res chain seq x y z
N LEU A 1 2.24 -11.76 6.73
CA LEU A 1 2.36 -10.29 6.92
C LEU A 1 2.80 -9.87 8.32
N GLN A 2 2.18 -10.37 9.41
CA GLN A 2 2.54 -9.97 10.78
C GLN A 2 4.03 -10.19 11.10
N ASP A 3 4.56 -11.36 10.74
CA ASP A 3 5.94 -11.72 11.07
C ASP A 3 6.96 -10.98 10.21
N LEU A 4 6.60 -10.61 8.97
CA LEU A 4 7.42 -9.78 8.08
C LEU A 4 7.81 -8.44 8.71
N VAL A 5 6.94 -7.90 9.58
CA VAL A 5 7.16 -6.62 10.28
C VAL A 5 7.55 -6.81 11.74
N SER A 6 7.76 -8.05 12.19
CA SER A 6 7.99 -8.37 13.60
C SER A 6 9.29 -9.14 13.87
N TYR A 7 9.95 -9.66 12.83
CA TYR A 7 11.16 -10.46 12.97
C TYR A 7 12.20 -10.08 11.91
N ASN A 8 13.47 -9.95 12.30
CA ASN A 8 14.59 -9.76 11.38
C ASN A 8 15.24 -11.09 11.00
N VAL A 9 15.14 -12.10 11.87
CA VAL A 9 15.70 -13.43 11.64
C VAL A 9 14.62 -14.48 11.81
N LYS A 10 14.82 -15.65 11.18
CA LYS A 10 13.90 -16.78 11.28
C LYS A 10 14.03 -17.49 12.63
N HIS A 11 12.91 -17.98 13.15
CA HIS A 11 12.79 -18.75 14.40
C HIS A 11 12.14 -20.10 14.09
N ASN A 12 12.87 -20.96 13.36
CA ASN A 12 12.39 -22.27 12.90
C ASN A 12 12.76 -23.41 13.87
N GLU A 13 13.17 -23.11 15.12
CA GLU A 13 13.64 -24.11 16.10
C GLU A 13 12.60 -25.22 16.34
N ALA A 14 11.31 -24.88 16.28
CA ALA A 14 10.21 -25.83 16.43
C ALA A 14 10.19 -26.93 15.36
N ASN A 15 10.87 -26.74 14.23
CA ASN A 15 10.96 -27.72 13.15
C ASN A 15 11.93 -28.87 13.47
N GLY A 16 12.81 -28.71 14.47
CA GLY A 16 13.75 -29.75 14.90
C GLY A 16 14.99 -29.91 14.02
N GLU A 17 15.28 -28.92 13.16
CA GLU A 17 16.42 -28.93 12.22
C GLU A 17 17.54 -27.96 12.61
N ASP A 18 17.61 -27.57 13.89
CA ASP A 18 18.57 -26.59 14.43
C ASP A 18 18.51 -25.23 13.72
N ASN A 19 17.30 -24.79 13.34
CA ASN A 19 17.04 -23.53 12.63
C ASN A 19 17.79 -23.41 11.27
N ARG A 20 18.16 -24.54 10.65
CA ARG A 20 18.89 -24.56 9.37
C ARG A 20 17.98 -24.48 8.14
N ASP A 21 16.71 -24.83 8.29
CA ASP A 21 15.71 -24.80 7.22
C ASP A 21 15.12 -23.38 7.02
N GLY A 22 14.44 -23.15 5.90
CA GLY A 22 13.92 -21.83 5.52
C GLY A 22 14.96 -20.87 4.94
N THR A 23 14.51 -19.72 4.42
CA THR A 23 15.38 -18.68 3.84
C THR A 23 16.01 -17.80 4.92
N ASP A 24 17.24 -17.32 4.69
CA ASP A 24 17.88 -16.32 5.55
C ASP A 24 17.69 -14.87 5.06
N ASP A 25 17.27 -14.69 3.79
CA ASP A 25 17.00 -13.37 3.20
C ASP A 25 15.49 -13.13 3.10
N ASN A 26 14.87 -12.74 4.22
CA ASN A 26 13.42 -12.48 4.29
C ASN A 26 13.01 -11.08 3.83
N ARG A 27 13.97 -10.15 3.70
CA ARG A 27 13.69 -8.70 3.49
C ARG A 27 12.68 -8.15 4.50
N SER A 28 12.71 -8.66 5.72
CA SER A 28 11.84 -8.27 6.83
C SER A 28 12.45 -7.13 7.65
N TRP A 29 11.62 -6.49 8.47
CA TRP A 29 12.09 -5.53 9.47
C TRP A 29 11.21 -5.59 10.71
N ASN A 30 11.80 -5.93 11.84
CA ASN A 30 11.11 -6.13 13.12
C ASN A 30 10.53 -4.84 13.76
N CYS A 31 10.75 -3.68 13.12
CA CYS A 31 10.28 -2.37 13.54
C CYS A 31 10.82 -1.88 14.91
N GLY A 32 11.91 -2.48 15.41
CA GLY A 32 12.61 -2.05 16.63
C GLY A 32 12.62 -3.09 17.76
N ALA A 33 11.81 -4.14 17.68
CA ALA A 33 11.79 -5.23 18.66
C ALA A 33 11.68 -6.58 17.93
N GLU A 34 12.37 -7.62 18.36
CA GLU A 34 12.24 -8.96 17.77
C GLU A 34 11.07 -9.70 18.43
N GLY A 35 10.07 -10.11 17.65
CA GLY A 35 8.89 -10.81 18.12
C GLY A 35 7.87 -9.94 18.87
N PRO A 36 7.05 -10.53 19.77
CA PRO A 36 6.04 -9.80 20.55
C PRO A 36 6.65 -8.67 21.40
N THR A 37 5.92 -7.57 21.55
CA THR A 37 6.34 -6.40 22.33
C THR A 37 5.13 -5.63 22.83
N ASP A 38 5.29 -4.95 23.96
CA ASP A 38 4.31 -4.03 24.53
C ASP A 38 4.63 -2.55 24.22
N ASP A 39 5.72 -2.28 23.48
CA ASP A 39 6.08 -0.91 23.10
C ASP A 39 5.04 -0.32 22.12
N PRO A 40 4.26 0.69 22.54
CA PRO A 40 3.18 1.24 21.71
C PRO A 40 3.70 1.89 20.42
N ALA A 41 4.94 2.42 20.41
CA ALA A 41 5.52 3.02 19.22
C ALA A 41 5.87 1.95 18.17
N VAL A 42 6.40 0.81 18.60
CA VAL A 42 6.68 -0.34 17.72
C VAL A 42 5.37 -0.93 17.19
N LEU A 43 4.37 -1.13 18.05
CA LEU A 43 3.06 -1.65 17.66
C LEU A 43 2.37 -0.75 16.63
N ALA A 44 2.37 0.56 16.85
CA ALA A 44 1.81 1.54 15.90
C ALA A 44 2.55 1.52 14.55
N LEU A 45 3.89 1.42 14.57
CA LEU A 45 4.70 1.32 13.36
C LEU A 45 4.41 0.02 12.59
N ARG A 46 4.34 -1.13 13.27
CA ARG A 46 3.99 -2.42 12.67
C ARG A 46 2.60 -2.38 12.04
N ALA A 47 1.61 -1.85 12.75
CA ALA A 47 0.25 -1.68 12.21
C ALA A 47 0.27 -0.83 10.93
N ARG A 48 1.04 0.26 10.90
CA ARG A 48 1.22 1.09 9.70
C ARG A 48 1.92 0.33 8.56
N GLN A 49 2.98 -0.44 8.84
CA GLN A 49 3.66 -1.24 7.82
C GLN A 49 2.73 -2.30 7.20
N LYS A 50 1.91 -2.98 8.02
CA LYS A 50 0.90 -3.93 7.52
C LYS A 50 -0.05 -3.25 6.53
N ARG A 51 -0.56 -2.06 6.88
CA ARG A 51 -1.42 -1.26 6.00
C ARG A 51 -0.71 -0.81 4.72
N ASN A 52 0.57 -0.40 4.79
CA ASN A 52 1.36 -0.05 3.61
C ASN A 52 1.49 -1.21 2.61
N PHE A 53 1.75 -2.42 3.10
CA PHE A 53 1.82 -3.61 2.25
C PHE A 53 0.46 -3.94 1.64
N LEU A 54 -0.62 -3.87 2.42
CA LEU A 54 -1.98 -4.10 1.93
C LEU A 54 -2.36 -3.08 0.84
N VAL A 55 -2.13 -1.78 1.07
CA VAL A 55 -2.36 -0.74 0.05
C VAL A 55 -1.56 -1.02 -1.22
N THR A 56 -0.27 -1.31 -1.08
CA THR A 56 0.60 -1.57 -2.23
C THR A 56 0.12 -2.79 -3.03
N VAL A 57 -0.19 -3.91 -2.38
CA VAL A 57 -0.65 -5.12 -3.06
C VAL A 57 -2.01 -4.92 -3.72
N PHE A 58 -2.98 -4.33 -3.01
CA PHE A 58 -4.35 -4.18 -3.53
C PHE A 58 -4.49 -3.07 -4.59
N LEU A 59 -3.64 -2.04 -4.59
CA LEU A 59 -3.74 -0.93 -5.55
C LEU A 59 -2.71 -1.00 -6.69
N SER A 60 -1.81 -1.99 -6.67
CA SER A 60 -0.95 -2.29 -7.83
C SER A 60 -1.74 -2.90 -8.99
N GLN A 61 -1.24 -2.74 -10.21
CA GLN A 61 -1.78 -3.46 -11.37
C GLN A 61 -1.44 -4.96 -11.29
N GLY A 62 -2.29 -5.79 -11.89
CA GLY A 62 -2.15 -7.26 -11.89
C GLY A 62 -3.25 -7.98 -11.11
N VAL A 63 -2.94 -9.15 -10.56
CA VAL A 63 -3.88 -9.93 -9.74
C VAL A 63 -3.27 -10.06 -8.34
N PRO A 64 -3.81 -9.38 -7.31
CA PRO A 64 -3.29 -9.49 -5.96
C PRO A 64 -3.60 -10.87 -5.38
N MET A 65 -2.68 -11.38 -4.57
CA MET A 65 -2.87 -12.57 -3.76
C MET A 65 -2.62 -12.20 -2.30
N LEU A 66 -3.59 -12.50 -1.43
CA LEU A 66 -3.45 -12.33 0.00
C LEU A 66 -3.26 -13.72 0.64
N LEU A 67 -2.25 -13.85 1.49
CA LEU A 67 -2.05 -15.07 2.28
C LEU A 67 -3.11 -15.14 3.38
N ALA A 68 -3.82 -16.26 3.48
CA ALA A 68 -4.89 -16.42 4.46
C ALA A 68 -4.42 -16.16 5.90
N GLY A 69 -5.19 -15.35 6.62
CA GLY A 69 -4.91 -14.89 7.98
C GLY A 69 -4.13 -13.58 8.06
N ASP A 70 -3.52 -13.09 6.96
CA ASP A 70 -2.82 -11.80 6.97
C ASP A 70 -3.76 -10.62 7.22
N GLU A 71 -5.03 -10.75 6.82
CA GLU A 71 -6.11 -9.80 7.08
C GLU A 71 -6.39 -9.60 8.58
N MET A 72 -6.09 -10.60 9.42
CA MET A 72 -6.27 -10.55 10.88
C MET A 72 -4.94 -10.49 11.64
N GLY A 73 -3.80 -10.49 10.94
CA GLY A 73 -2.47 -10.45 11.57
C GLY A 73 -1.98 -11.80 12.08
N ARG A 74 -2.33 -12.90 11.41
CA ARG A 74 -1.80 -14.24 11.69
C ARG A 74 -0.27 -14.23 11.81
N THR A 75 0.21 -14.90 12.85
CA THR A 75 1.64 -15.08 13.13
C THR A 75 2.01 -16.57 13.10
N GLN A 76 3.22 -16.87 12.66
CA GLN A 76 3.88 -18.16 12.82
C GLN A 76 5.03 -18.05 13.84
N ARG A 77 5.00 -17.02 14.69
CA ARG A 77 5.98 -16.71 15.74
C ARG A 77 7.41 -16.55 15.21
N GLY A 78 7.55 -16.05 13.98
CA GLY A 78 8.86 -15.88 13.33
C GLY A 78 9.36 -17.13 12.62
N ASN A 79 8.62 -18.25 12.67
CA ASN A 79 8.91 -19.41 11.85
C ASN A 79 8.55 -19.09 10.39
N ASN A 80 9.55 -18.97 9.52
CA ASN A 80 9.37 -18.61 8.11
C ASN A 80 9.20 -19.84 7.20
N ASN A 81 9.18 -21.04 7.78
CA ASN A 81 9.13 -22.31 7.09
C ASN A 81 8.33 -23.33 7.91
N ALA A 82 7.10 -22.98 8.33
CA ALA A 82 6.26 -23.79 9.22
C ALA A 82 5.64 -25.01 8.52
N TYR A 83 6.41 -25.75 7.71
CA TYR A 83 5.94 -26.81 6.83
C TYR A 83 5.54 -28.10 7.58
N CYS A 84 6.19 -28.37 8.71
CA CYS A 84 5.96 -29.55 9.55
C CYS A 84 5.16 -29.25 10.83
N GLN A 85 4.65 -28.03 10.95
CA GLN A 85 3.89 -27.60 12.13
C GLN A 85 2.40 -27.86 11.91
N ASP A 86 1.89 -28.98 12.40
CA ASP A 86 0.46 -29.34 12.43
C ASP A 86 -0.14 -28.91 13.80
N ASN A 87 -0.06 -27.61 14.13
CA ASN A 87 -0.40 -27.06 15.44
C ASN A 87 -0.68 -25.53 15.40
N GLU A 88 -0.82 -24.90 16.57
CA GLU A 88 -1.15 -23.48 16.74
C GLU A 88 -0.16 -22.49 16.09
N ILE A 89 1.03 -22.92 15.68
CA ILE A 89 1.95 -22.10 14.88
C ILE A 89 1.40 -21.86 13.48
N SER A 90 0.75 -22.87 12.89
CA SER A 90 0.26 -22.78 11.51
C SER A 90 -1.25 -22.60 11.42
N TRP A 91 -2.01 -22.87 12.49
CA TRP A 91 -3.46 -22.73 12.51
C TRP A 91 -3.92 -21.29 12.30
N LEU A 92 -5.09 -21.16 11.66
CA LEU A 92 -5.79 -19.88 11.61
C LEU A 92 -6.46 -19.69 12.96
N ASP A 93 -5.98 -18.69 13.70
CA ASP A 93 -6.66 -18.20 14.88
C ASP A 93 -7.79 -17.27 14.45
N TRP A 94 -9.03 -17.67 14.72
CA TRP A 94 -10.23 -16.91 14.37
C TRP A 94 -10.63 -15.92 15.46
N ASP A 95 -10.07 -16.04 16.67
CA ASP A 95 -10.34 -15.15 17.79
C ASP A 95 -9.44 -13.90 17.71
N ALA A 96 -9.58 -13.15 16.60
CA ALA A 96 -8.82 -11.94 16.36
C ALA A 96 -9.07 -10.90 17.47
N ASP A 97 -7.99 -10.33 18.02
CA ASP A 97 -8.06 -9.22 18.97
C ASP A 97 -8.55 -7.91 18.31
N ASP A 98 -8.60 -6.82 19.06
CA ASP A 98 -9.01 -5.51 18.53
C ASP A 98 -8.12 -5.08 17.35
N ALA A 99 -6.81 -5.28 17.43
CA ALA A 99 -5.87 -4.90 16.38
C ALA A 99 -6.05 -5.75 15.10
N GLY A 100 -6.34 -7.04 15.24
CA GLY A 100 -6.67 -7.95 14.14
C GLY A 100 -7.99 -7.58 13.49
N ARG A 101 -9.03 -7.26 14.27
CA ARG A 101 -10.31 -6.77 13.75
C ARG A 101 -10.15 -5.43 13.00
N ASP A 102 -9.30 -4.53 13.50
CA ASP A 102 -9.00 -3.26 12.84
C ASP A 102 -8.28 -3.47 11.51
N LEU A 103 -7.34 -4.41 11.46
CA LEU A 103 -6.65 -4.76 10.22
C LEU A 103 -7.59 -5.42 9.21
N LEU A 104 -8.53 -6.25 9.68
CA LEU A 104 -9.52 -6.89 8.82
C LEU A 104 -10.40 -5.83 8.14
N ARG A 105 -10.94 -4.89 8.92
CA ARG A 105 -11.74 -3.77 8.37
C ARG A 105 -10.92 -2.93 7.37
N PHE A 106 -9.65 -2.67 7.67
CA PHE A 106 -8.78 -1.97 6.72
C PHE A 106 -8.57 -2.77 5.42
N THR A 107 -8.37 -4.08 5.54
CA THR A 107 -8.21 -4.99 4.40
C THR A 107 -9.48 -5.00 3.53
N GLU A 108 -10.65 -5.05 4.16
CA GLU A 108 -11.95 -4.94 3.47
C GLU A 108 -12.08 -3.61 2.70
N THR A 109 -11.69 -2.49 3.33
CA THR A 109 -11.72 -1.17 2.69
C THR A 109 -10.85 -1.12 1.43
N VAL A 110 -9.59 -1.58 1.48
CA VAL A 110 -8.71 -1.55 0.30
C VAL A 110 -9.10 -2.57 -0.76
N ALA A 111 -9.64 -3.72 -0.36
CA ALA A 111 -10.18 -4.72 -1.29
C ALA A 111 -11.44 -4.20 -2.01
N ALA A 112 -12.33 -3.52 -1.28
CA ALA A 112 -13.49 -2.84 -1.85
C ALA A 112 -13.07 -1.74 -2.83
N LEU A 113 -12.09 -0.91 -2.46
CA LEU A 113 -11.56 0.13 -3.34
C LEU A 113 -11.06 -0.46 -4.66
N ARG A 114 -10.26 -1.54 -4.61
CA ARG A 114 -9.83 -2.25 -5.83
C ARG A 114 -11.02 -2.78 -6.65
N ARG A 115 -11.98 -3.43 -5.99
CA ARG A 115 -13.13 -4.07 -6.65
C ARG A 115 -14.05 -3.05 -7.31
N ASP A 116 -14.16 -1.86 -6.75
CA ASP A 116 -15.14 -0.86 -7.19
C ASP A 116 -14.54 0.08 -8.24
N HIS A 117 -13.21 0.15 -8.35
CA HIS A 117 -12.48 1.05 -9.27
C HIS A 117 -11.69 0.27 -10.35
N PRO A 118 -12.19 0.21 -11.61
CA PRO A 118 -11.48 -0.39 -12.75
C PRO A 118 -10.06 0.11 -13.00
N VAL A 119 -9.71 1.33 -12.59
CA VAL A 119 -8.35 1.89 -12.78
C VAL A 119 -7.25 1.05 -12.11
N PHE A 120 -7.58 0.27 -11.07
CA PHE A 120 -6.65 -0.65 -10.40
C PHE A 120 -6.64 -2.08 -10.99
N ARG A 121 -7.53 -2.38 -11.93
CA ARG A 121 -7.76 -3.73 -12.48
C ARG A 121 -7.67 -3.74 -14.00
N ARG A 122 -6.71 -2.97 -14.54
CA ARG A 122 -6.53 -2.84 -15.98
C ARG A 122 -6.09 -4.15 -16.61
N ARG A 123 -6.51 -4.35 -17.86
CA ARG A 123 -6.10 -5.51 -18.69
C ARG A 123 -4.88 -5.20 -19.54
N ARG A 124 -4.58 -3.91 -19.71
CA ARG A 124 -3.47 -3.41 -20.51
C ARG A 124 -2.59 -2.54 -19.64
N PHE A 125 -1.30 -2.51 -19.96
CA PHE A 125 -0.37 -1.59 -19.32
C PHE A 125 -0.76 -0.13 -19.56
N PHE A 126 -0.44 0.71 -18.58
CA PHE A 126 -0.45 2.14 -18.77
C PHE A 126 0.54 2.54 -19.87
N ARG A 127 0.22 3.60 -20.61
CA ARG A 127 1.08 4.11 -21.69
C ARG A 127 1.82 5.38 -21.30
N GLY A 128 1.27 6.17 -20.38
CA GLY A 128 1.79 7.49 -20.00
C GLY A 128 1.70 8.53 -21.12
N LEU A 129 1.07 8.18 -22.25
CA LEU A 129 0.92 9.08 -23.40
C LEU A 129 -0.43 9.78 -23.32
N ALA A 130 -0.39 11.09 -23.41
CA ALA A 130 -1.56 11.91 -23.75
C ALA A 130 -1.70 12.03 -25.28
N ALA A 131 -2.92 12.15 -25.78
CA ALA A 131 -3.13 12.80 -27.08
C ALA A 131 -2.82 14.31 -26.93
N ASP A 132 -2.58 15.02 -28.04
CA ASP A 132 -2.28 16.46 -28.00
C ASP A 132 -3.32 17.23 -27.17
N GLY A 133 -2.91 17.75 -26.01
CA GLY A 133 -3.75 18.54 -25.11
C GLY A 133 -4.57 17.75 -24.07
N GLU A 134 -4.45 16.41 -24.01
CA GLU A 134 -5.12 15.57 -23.00
C GLU A 134 -4.18 15.21 -21.83
N THR A 135 -4.73 14.64 -20.76
CA THR A 135 -3.93 14.03 -19.69
C THR A 135 -3.83 12.53 -19.94
N GLY A 136 -2.62 11.99 -19.91
CA GLY A 136 -2.36 10.55 -20.09
C GLY A 136 -3.00 9.67 -19.03
N ASP A 137 -2.84 8.35 -19.16
CA ASP A 137 -3.44 7.37 -18.27
C ASP A 137 -2.71 7.18 -16.93
N ILE A 138 -1.43 7.58 -16.86
CA ILE A 138 -0.60 7.60 -15.66
C ILE A 138 0.35 8.79 -15.70
N MET A 139 0.67 9.35 -14.54
CA MET A 139 1.73 10.34 -14.37
C MET A 139 2.47 10.09 -13.05
N TRP A 140 3.80 10.19 -13.08
CA TRP A 140 4.64 10.05 -11.90
C TRP A 140 5.12 11.42 -11.47
N LEU A 141 4.91 11.74 -10.20
CA LEU A 141 5.12 13.07 -9.64
C LEU A 141 6.16 13.01 -8.52
N THR A 142 7.01 14.02 -8.46
CA THR A 142 7.86 14.29 -7.30
C THR A 142 6.98 14.69 -6.10
N ALA A 143 7.55 14.72 -4.89
CA ALA A 143 6.84 15.25 -3.72
C ALA A 143 6.39 16.72 -3.92
N GLY A 144 7.11 17.51 -4.74
CA GLY A 144 6.71 18.87 -5.10
C GLY A 144 5.58 18.97 -6.12
N GLY A 145 4.99 17.85 -6.56
CA GLY A 145 3.85 17.82 -7.48
C GLY A 145 4.20 18.07 -8.95
N ALA A 146 5.50 18.15 -9.30
CA ALA A 146 5.97 18.21 -10.68
C ALA A 146 6.18 16.80 -11.25
N GLU A 147 5.95 16.62 -12.55
CA GLU A 147 6.20 15.36 -13.25
C GLU A 147 7.69 14.98 -13.17
N MET A 148 7.95 13.71 -12.85
CA MET A 148 9.30 13.19 -12.69
C MET A 148 10.04 13.19 -14.02
N THR A 149 11.21 13.81 -14.03
CA THR A 149 12.13 13.80 -15.16
C THR A 149 13.02 12.55 -15.14
N GLY A 150 13.72 12.27 -16.24
CA GLY A 150 14.70 11.17 -16.29
C GLY A 150 15.81 11.30 -15.24
N ALA A 151 16.15 12.52 -14.82
CA ALA A 151 17.12 12.74 -13.74
C ALA A 151 16.54 12.35 -12.37
N ASP A 152 15.27 12.67 -12.11
CA ASP A 152 14.58 12.25 -10.88
C ASP A 152 14.49 10.73 -10.78
N TRP A 153 14.24 10.03 -11.90
CA TRP A 153 14.25 8.57 -11.94
C TRP A 153 15.63 7.95 -11.70
N ALA A 154 16.69 8.61 -12.12
CA ALA A 154 18.06 8.14 -11.95
C ALA A 154 18.63 8.43 -10.55
N ALA A 155 17.98 9.28 -9.76
CA ALA A 155 18.36 9.55 -8.38
C ALA A 155 18.08 8.30 -7.52
N GLY A 156 19.14 7.57 -7.14
CA GLY A 156 19.05 6.28 -6.44
C GLY A 156 18.51 6.34 -5.00
N ASP A 157 18.10 7.51 -4.53
CA ASP A 157 17.67 7.80 -3.16
C ASP A 157 16.22 8.32 -3.06
N VAL A 158 15.45 8.32 -4.17
CA VAL A 158 14.03 8.67 -4.13
C VAL A 158 13.26 7.67 -3.28
N LYS A 159 12.91 8.08 -2.06
CA LYS A 159 12.09 7.30 -1.11
C LYS A 159 10.63 7.74 -1.07
N SER A 160 10.30 8.83 -1.76
CA SER A 160 8.96 9.41 -1.72
C SER A 160 8.57 9.92 -3.10
N LEU A 161 7.41 9.49 -3.58
CA LEU A 161 6.88 9.82 -4.90
C LEU A 161 5.36 9.79 -4.87
N ALA A 162 4.75 10.40 -5.86
CA ALA A 162 3.32 10.36 -6.09
C ALA A 162 3.00 9.74 -7.45
N VAL A 163 1.91 8.99 -7.52
CA VAL A 163 1.41 8.36 -8.76
C VAL A 163 -0.01 8.83 -9.00
N PHE A 164 -0.21 9.52 -10.11
CA PHE A 164 -1.53 9.89 -10.60
C PHE A 164 -2.02 8.84 -11.60
N LEU A 165 -3.25 8.37 -11.41
CA LEU A 165 -3.93 7.44 -12.30
C LEU A 165 -5.20 8.08 -12.84
N ASN A 166 -5.32 8.15 -14.16
CA ASN A 166 -6.45 8.79 -14.82
C ASN A 166 -7.54 7.76 -15.20
N GLY A 167 -8.61 7.72 -14.43
CA GLY A 167 -9.75 6.83 -14.68
C GLY A 167 -10.54 7.16 -15.96
N GLU A 168 -10.39 8.35 -16.53
CA GLU A 168 -11.06 8.75 -17.77
C GLU A 168 -10.32 8.28 -19.04
N ALA A 169 -9.04 7.91 -18.89
CA ALA A 169 -8.12 7.52 -19.96
C ALA A 169 -7.88 5.99 -20.03
N ILE A 170 -8.83 5.19 -19.54
CA ILE A 170 -8.78 3.73 -19.66
C ILE A 170 -9.04 3.35 -21.13
N SER A 171 -7.98 2.92 -21.82
CA SER A 171 -8.01 2.67 -23.27
C SER A 171 -8.67 1.35 -23.68
N GLU A 172 -8.77 0.38 -22.77
CA GLU A 172 -9.39 -0.91 -23.04
C GLU A 172 -10.91 -0.85 -22.90
N PRO A 173 -11.65 -1.51 -23.81
CA PRO A 173 -13.09 -1.63 -23.68
C PRO A 173 -13.48 -2.74 -22.69
N ASP A 174 -14.72 -2.67 -22.21
CA ASP A 174 -15.35 -3.75 -21.47
C ASP A 174 -15.59 -5.00 -22.37
N PRO A 175 -16.04 -6.15 -21.82
CA PRO A 175 -16.32 -7.35 -22.60
C PRO A 175 -17.37 -7.20 -23.72
N ARG A 176 -18.16 -6.12 -23.71
CA ARG A 176 -19.19 -5.79 -24.71
C ARG A 176 -18.75 -4.69 -25.67
N GLY A 177 -17.51 -4.18 -25.56
CA GLY A 177 -16.99 -3.10 -26.40
C GLY A 177 -17.29 -1.69 -25.88
N GLY A 178 -17.87 -1.55 -24.68
CA GLY A 178 -18.18 -0.27 -24.06
C GLY A 178 -16.94 0.44 -23.52
N ARG A 179 -16.99 1.79 -23.47
CA ARG A 179 -15.96 2.61 -22.83
C ARG A 179 -16.00 2.38 -21.32
N ILE A 180 -14.84 2.14 -20.72
CA ILE A 180 -14.66 2.10 -19.26
C ILE A 180 -14.20 3.49 -18.81
N THR A 181 -14.85 4.01 -17.77
CA THR A 181 -14.44 5.24 -17.09
C THR A 181 -14.45 5.00 -15.59
N ASP A 182 -13.63 5.74 -14.88
CA ASP A 182 -13.48 5.68 -13.42
C ASP A 182 -13.05 7.05 -12.88
N ALA A 183 -13.05 7.20 -11.57
CA ALA A 183 -12.47 8.37 -10.90
C ALA A 183 -10.95 8.42 -11.11
N LYS A 184 -10.37 9.61 -10.89
CA LYS A 184 -8.92 9.80 -10.91
C LYS A 184 -8.38 9.57 -9.50
N PHE A 185 -7.18 9.01 -9.40
CA PHE A 185 -6.55 8.71 -8.13
C PHE A 185 -5.16 9.31 -8.05
N LEU A 186 -4.78 9.75 -6.85
CA LEU A 186 -3.43 10.18 -6.53
C LEU A 186 -2.94 9.37 -5.33
N LEU A 187 -1.90 8.57 -5.52
CA LEU A 187 -1.29 7.74 -4.50
C LEU A 187 0.03 8.40 -4.08
N LEU A 188 0.16 8.75 -2.81
CA LEU A 188 1.31 9.42 -2.23
C LEU A 188 2.07 8.40 -1.38
N PHE A 189 3.25 7.99 -1.84
CA PHE A 189 4.10 7.03 -1.14
C PHE A 189 5.21 7.77 -0.42
N ASN A 190 5.29 7.60 0.90
CA ASN A 190 6.46 8.04 1.69
C ASN A 190 7.12 6.84 2.36
N ALA A 191 8.18 6.30 1.75
CA ALA A 191 9.01 5.26 2.37
C ALA A 191 10.14 5.84 3.25
N HIS A 192 10.28 7.17 3.31
CA HIS A 192 11.22 7.84 4.20
C HIS A 192 10.84 7.61 5.68
N GLY A 193 11.83 7.70 6.58
CA GLY A 193 11.60 7.57 8.02
C GLY A 193 10.85 8.76 8.62
N ASP A 194 11.12 9.95 8.08
CA ASP A 194 10.51 11.22 8.49
C ASP A 194 9.28 11.57 7.63
N PRO A 195 8.38 12.43 8.15
CA PRO A 195 7.31 13.01 7.35
C PRO A 195 7.84 13.77 6.13
N VAL A 196 7.07 13.73 5.04
CA VAL A 196 7.39 14.45 3.79
C VAL A 196 6.16 15.26 3.37
N THR A 197 6.37 16.53 3.06
CA THR A 197 5.33 17.39 2.50
C THR A 197 5.15 17.12 1.01
N PHE A 198 3.92 16.82 0.61
CA PHE A 198 3.51 16.68 -0.78
C PHE A 198 2.70 17.89 -1.22
N THR A 199 3.05 18.48 -2.37
CA THR A 199 2.24 19.49 -3.03
C THR A 199 1.29 18.79 -4.01
N LEU A 200 -0.01 19.00 -3.85
CA LEU A 200 -1.02 18.40 -4.74
C LEU A 200 -0.94 19.00 -6.15
N PRO A 201 -1.26 18.21 -7.19
CA PRO A 201 -1.15 18.66 -8.57
C PRO A 201 -2.14 19.79 -8.92
N GLU A 202 -1.98 20.34 -10.12
CA GLU A 202 -2.82 21.44 -10.60
C GLU A 202 -4.28 21.04 -10.81
N ALA A 203 -5.16 22.04 -10.87
CA ALA A 203 -6.59 21.84 -11.10
C ALA A 203 -6.90 21.18 -12.46
N ALA A 204 -5.96 21.19 -13.40
CA ALA A 204 -6.06 20.48 -14.67
C ALA A 204 -6.17 18.95 -14.48
N LEU A 205 -5.61 18.40 -13.38
CA LEU A 205 -5.73 16.96 -13.10
C LEU A 205 -7.03 16.62 -12.37
N ALA A 206 -7.46 17.45 -11.42
CA ALA A 206 -8.74 17.30 -10.73
C ALA A 206 -9.16 18.62 -10.07
N ALA A 207 -10.46 18.93 -10.03
CA ALA A 207 -10.96 20.14 -9.38
C ALA A 207 -10.78 20.12 -7.85
N SER A 208 -10.90 18.94 -7.24
CA SER A 208 -10.65 18.71 -5.81
C SER A 208 -10.39 17.23 -5.54
N TRP A 209 -9.72 16.97 -4.42
CA TRP A 209 -9.32 15.66 -3.95
C TRP A 209 -10.01 15.32 -2.64
N GLN A 210 -10.23 14.02 -2.41
CA GLN A 210 -10.74 13.49 -1.16
C GLN A 210 -9.83 12.37 -0.68
N VAL A 211 -9.43 12.41 0.59
CA VAL A 211 -8.71 11.29 1.23
C VAL A 211 -9.62 10.08 1.30
N VAL A 212 -9.18 8.93 0.77
CA VAL A 212 -9.90 7.66 0.85
C VAL A 212 -9.12 6.58 1.59
N VAL A 213 -7.80 6.72 1.72
CA VAL A 213 -6.95 5.86 2.55
C VAL A 213 -5.81 6.69 3.14
N ASP A 214 -5.54 6.52 4.44
CA ASP A 214 -4.30 6.95 5.10
C ASP A 214 -3.81 5.82 6.02
N THR A 215 -2.65 5.24 5.71
CA THR A 215 -2.09 4.13 6.51
C THR A 215 -1.59 4.57 7.88
N ALA A 216 -1.32 5.86 8.08
CA ALA A 216 -0.96 6.46 9.36
C ALA A 216 -2.17 6.86 10.21
N MET A 217 -3.39 6.81 9.65
CA MET A 217 -4.65 7.15 10.35
C MET A 217 -4.64 8.56 10.95
N ARG A 218 -4.00 9.53 10.28
CA ARG A 218 -3.91 10.92 10.70
C ARG A 218 -4.87 11.83 9.95
N LEU A 219 -5.15 11.52 8.69
CA LEU A 219 -6.13 12.21 7.86
C LEU A 219 -7.45 11.44 7.91
N PRO A 220 -8.55 12.05 8.39
CA PRO A 220 -9.87 11.43 8.35
C PRO A 220 -10.27 11.07 6.92
N ASP A 221 -10.93 9.91 6.76
CA ASP A 221 -11.60 9.56 5.51
C ASP A 221 -12.59 10.67 5.13
N GLY A 222 -12.60 11.00 3.84
CA GLY A 222 -13.44 12.04 3.30
C GLY A 222 -12.89 13.46 3.38
N THR A 223 -11.71 13.68 3.98
CA THR A 223 -11.08 15.01 4.05
C THR A 223 -10.89 15.59 2.65
N ALA A 224 -11.48 16.77 2.40
CA ALA A 224 -11.39 17.48 1.14
C ALA A 224 -10.10 18.30 1.05
N LEU A 225 -9.43 18.23 -0.11
CA LEU A 225 -8.17 18.90 -0.38
C LEU A 225 -8.26 19.61 -1.74
N LEU A 226 -7.66 20.80 -1.82
CA LEU A 226 -7.69 21.62 -3.03
C LEU A 226 -6.41 21.40 -3.85
N PRO A 227 -6.46 21.61 -5.18
CA PRO A 227 -5.26 21.64 -6.00
C PRO A 227 -4.21 22.60 -5.44
N LYS A 228 -2.92 22.27 -5.61
CA LYS A 228 -1.77 23.02 -5.07
C LYS A 228 -1.69 23.12 -3.54
N SER A 229 -2.63 22.57 -2.77
CA SER A 229 -2.47 22.51 -1.31
C SER A 229 -1.33 21.57 -0.95
N GLU A 230 -0.69 21.83 0.19
CA GLU A 230 0.33 20.95 0.75
C GLU A 230 -0.28 20.04 1.80
N ILE A 231 0.12 18.76 1.80
CA ILE A 231 -0.21 17.82 2.86
C ILE A 231 1.04 17.12 3.36
N GLU A 232 1.10 16.89 4.67
CA GLU A 232 2.17 16.10 5.26
C GLU A 232 1.80 14.61 5.24
N VAL A 233 2.59 13.80 4.53
CA VAL A 233 2.48 12.35 4.58
C VAL A 233 3.48 11.83 5.60
N PHE A 234 2.97 11.17 6.64
CA PHE A 234 3.80 10.71 7.76
C PHE A 234 4.89 9.72 7.32
N GLY A 235 5.95 9.60 8.14
CA GLY A 235 7.06 8.69 7.86
C GLY A 235 6.59 7.24 7.69
N ARG A 236 6.98 6.60 6.60
CA ARG A 236 6.57 5.23 6.24
C ARG A 236 5.06 5.10 6.15
N ALA A 237 4.42 5.94 5.34
CA ALA A 237 2.98 5.94 5.15
C ALA A 237 2.61 6.06 3.67
N VAL A 238 1.36 5.70 3.37
CA VAL A 238 0.74 5.89 2.07
C VAL A 238 -0.58 6.60 2.27
N VAL A 239 -0.81 7.64 1.48
CA VAL A 239 -2.09 8.34 1.40
C VAL A 239 -2.65 8.15 -0.01
N VAL A 240 -3.93 7.81 -0.11
CA VAL A 240 -4.63 7.67 -1.40
C VAL A 240 -5.74 8.70 -1.44
N LEU A 241 -5.73 9.49 -2.51
CA LEU A 241 -6.74 10.48 -2.80
C LEU A 241 -7.56 10.06 -4.03
N ARG A 242 -8.85 10.39 -4.01
CA ARG A 242 -9.76 10.24 -5.14
C ARG A 242 -10.25 11.61 -5.58
N SER A 243 -10.41 11.82 -6.89
CA SER A 243 -11.03 13.03 -7.40
C SER A 243 -12.53 13.10 -7.07
N THR A 244 -13.11 14.30 -7.12
CA THR A 244 -14.51 14.59 -6.74
C THR A 244 -15.28 15.35 -7.83
N ASP A 245 -14.68 15.45 -9.01
CA ASP A 245 -15.21 16.08 -10.22
C ASP A 245 -16.15 15.17 -11.03
#